data_AF-A0A1V6Z9P0-F1
#
_entry.id   AF-A0A1V6Z9P0-F1
#
_cell.length_a   1.000
_cell.length_b   1.000
_cell.length_c   1.000
_cell.angle_alpha   90.00
_cell.angle_beta   90.00
_cell.angle_gamma   90.00
#
_symmetry.space_group_name_H-M   'P 1'
#
loop_
_entity.id
_entity.type
_entity.pdbx_description
1 polymer ?
#
loop_
_entity_poly.entity_id
_entity_poly.type
_entity_poly.pdbx_seq_one_letter_code
_entity_poly.pdbx_strand_id
1 'polypeptide(L)'
;MLAETHRVFFGGELPQFLCNINMIPPCDPSILEQNPQFKRLYENLTTSLLHPDASTRAVSASPARIAVVEELKQCQSQNAKKRIKEHMLRQLAFASDSNLPTECHDNLAIITLYLETPSSAIELTTPKPEAEPKKPDEALSLLGPDIEAFYTNIPAFILPFSKALSSAIRDLRALSTANTDSATAPDTDAPATQHSNHNARARARDRRVRTSMAPVPPLSSQLQARIRVLRNTQLSQLPVARRKMAATAAEVVAVRARVLERTVVILERAKHGALARATKTKAEHLAVVAQGVEGKLEVTKLEIAATLYTPETLAALARYRQHLRQTKERLQHRQKMTVQELGAYGDMEVSDPVADIDADEGTYADIARRYGVLAREVEERTHQMANLNNPKPNPLPTPMFSRATSPSQQLMRSNSCWHILQHHLRLVDTAARLCNCCGLVVDFAAAQARLEESKLALI
;
A
#
# COMPACT_ATOMS: atom_id res chain seq x y z
N MET A 1 38.44 13.03 56.07
CA MET A 1 37.99 13.93 54.99
C MET A 1 36.47 13.87 54.95
N LEU A 2 35.89 15.01 55.31
CA LEU A 2 34.50 15.50 55.30
C LEU A 2 33.47 14.68 54.48
N ALA A 3 32.20 14.52 54.86
CA ALA A 3 31.45 14.61 56.12
C ALA A 3 30.03 14.07 55.82
N GLU A 4 29.47 13.35 56.77
CA GLU A 4 28.11 12.82 56.81
C GLU A 4 27.04 13.89 57.20
N THR A 5 25.78 13.58 56.87
CA THR A 5 24.53 13.88 57.63
C THR A 5 24.11 15.34 57.89
N HIS A 6 22.91 15.72 57.45
CA HIS A 6 21.72 15.93 58.31
C HIS A 6 20.50 16.47 57.53
N ARG A 7 19.34 15.81 57.73
CA ARG A 7 18.00 16.41 57.64
C ARG A 7 17.86 17.45 58.77
N VAL A 8 17.11 18.54 58.55
CA VAL A 8 16.02 19.04 59.43
C VAL A 8 15.31 20.25 58.78
N PHE A 9 14.00 20.27 59.00
CA PHE A 9 12.98 21.27 58.68
C PHE A 9 13.22 22.68 59.25
N PHE A 10 12.82 23.72 58.49
CA PHE A 10 12.04 24.90 58.92
C PHE A 10 11.29 25.37 57.64
N GLY A 11 9.99 25.61 57.56
CA GLY A 11 9.07 26.02 58.60
C GLY A 11 9.16 27.55 58.80
N GLY A 12 8.80 28.34 57.80
CA GLY A 12 8.81 29.80 57.89
C GLY A 12 7.86 30.43 56.88
N GLU A 13 6.83 31.07 57.40
CA GLU A 13 5.81 31.85 56.70
C GLU A 13 6.45 32.95 55.84
N LEU A 14 6.01 33.12 54.59
CA LEU A 14 6.11 34.41 53.89
C LEU A 14 4.88 34.62 52.97
N PRO A 15 4.45 35.88 52.81
CA PRO A 15 3.06 36.26 52.70
C PRO A 15 2.61 36.41 51.25
N GLN A 16 1.30 36.54 51.15
CA GLN A 16 0.52 36.93 49.99
C GLN A 16 1.05 38.23 49.35
N PHE A 17 1.86 38.12 48.29
CA PHE A 17 2.04 39.22 47.33
C PHE A 17 2.01 38.66 45.90
N LEU A 18 0.82 38.22 45.48
CA LEU A 18 0.48 38.11 44.06
C LEU A 18 -0.61 39.14 43.75
N CYS A 19 -0.23 40.41 43.92
CA CYS A 19 -0.96 41.55 43.39
C CYS A 19 0.08 42.41 42.66
N ASN A 20 -0.17 42.63 41.37
CA ASN A 20 0.72 43.24 40.37
C ASN A 20 1.91 42.35 39.99
N ILE A 21 1.97 41.98 38.71
CA ILE A 21 3.17 41.40 38.11
C ILE A 21 4.21 42.53 38.08
N ASN A 22 4.94 42.68 39.18
CA ASN A 22 6.11 43.54 39.26
C ASN A 22 7.25 42.74 38.62
N MET A 23 7.61 43.09 37.39
CA MET A 23 8.77 42.51 36.69
C MET A 23 10.10 43.01 37.26
N ILE A 24 10.04 43.97 38.18
CA ILE A 24 11.19 44.45 38.94
C ILE A 24 11.27 43.61 40.22
N PRO A 25 12.35 42.83 40.42
CA PRO A 25 12.50 41.97 41.59
C PRO A 25 12.53 42.83 42.86
N PRO A 26 11.77 42.46 43.91
CA PRO A 26 11.78 43.20 45.17
C PRO A 26 13.18 43.14 45.80
N CYS A 27 13.79 44.31 46.05
CA CYS A 27 15.05 44.41 46.79
C CYS A 27 14.81 44.24 48.30
N ASP A 28 15.75 43.56 48.97
CA ASP A 28 15.75 43.38 50.42
C ASP A 28 15.92 44.75 51.13
N PRO A 29 15.04 45.11 52.10
CA PRO A 29 15.14 46.37 52.83
C PRO A 29 16.49 46.57 53.52
N SER A 30 17.15 45.49 53.93
CA SER A 30 18.46 45.50 54.60
C SER A 30 19.56 46.09 53.69
N ILE A 31 19.47 45.84 52.39
CA ILE A 31 20.43 46.31 51.37
C ILE A 31 20.17 47.80 51.05
N LEU A 32 18.90 48.22 51.09
CA LEU A 32 18.50 49.61 50.90
C LEU A 32 18.90 50.48 52.10
N GLU A 33 18.96 49.92 53.30
CA GLU A 33 19.42 50.62 54.51
C GLU A 33 20.96 50.73 54.58
N GLN A 34 21.68 49.70 54.15
CA GLN A 34 23.16 49.70 54.14
C GLN A 34 23.76 50.59 53.04
N ASN A 35 23.02 50.86 51.96
CA ASN A 35 23.49 51.69 50.85
C ASN A 35 22.47 52.78 50.49
N PRO A 36 22.55 53.97 51.13
CA PRO A 36 21.58 55.05 50.92
C PRO A 36 21.64 55.65 49.51
N GLN A 37 22.77 55.53 48.80
CA GLN A 37 22.87 55.96 47.41
C GLN A 37 22.12 55.01 46.47
N PHE A 38 22.25 53.70 46.70
CA PHE A 38 21.50 52.68 45.97
C PHE A 38 19.99 52.78 46.23
N LYS A 39 19.57 53.05 47.47
CA LYS A 39 18.16 53.27 47.81
C LYS A 39 17.53 54.40 46.99
N ARG A 40 18.19 55.56 46.91
CA ARG A 40 17.71 56.69 46.11
C ARG A 40 17.61 56.35 44.62
N LEU A 41 18.58 55.61 44.09
CA LEU A 41 18.57 55.18 42.69
C LEU A 41 17.45 54.17 42.40
N TYR A 42 17.27 53.18 43.28
CA TYR A 42 16.22 52.18 43.17
C TYR A 42 14.82 52.81 43.29
N GLU A 43 14.62 53.71 44.25
CA GLU A 43 13.38 54.48 44.40
C GLU A 43 13.11 55.35 43.16
N ASN A 44 14.12 56.06 42.64
CA ASN A 44 13.98 56.88 41.44
C ASN A 44 13.64 56.04 40.19
N LEU A 45 14.31 54.90 40.01
CA LEU A 45 14.04 53.99 38.90
C LEU A 45 12.63 53.39 38.97
N THR A 46 12.18 52.96 40.16
CA THR A 46 10.88 52.29 40.33
C THR A 46 9.68 53.25 40.37
N THR A 47 9.88 54.48 40.86
CA THR A 47 8.79 55.47 40.99
C THR A 47 8.71 56.45 39.82
N SER A 48 9.85 56.93 39.31
CA SER A 48 9.91 57.99 38.30
C SER A 48 10.11 57.46 36.88
N LEU A 49 11.01 56.48 36.70
CA LEU A 49 11.46 56.10 35.36
C LEU A 49 10.76 54.86 34.80
N LEU A 50 10.41 53.88 35.62
CA LEU A 50 9.87 52.60 35.18
C LEU A 50 8.45 52.36 35.71
N HIS A 51 7.63 51.72 34.87
CA HIS A 51 6.38 51.08 35.26
C HIS A 51 6.67 49.73 35.96
N PRO A 52 5.68 49.17 36.67
CA PRO A 52 5.81 47.85 37.32
C PRO A 52 6.17 46.71 36.36
N ASP A 53 5.93 46.87 35.06
CA ASP A 53 6.31 45.95 33.98
C ASP A 53 7.74 46.19 33.44
N ALA A 54 8.54 47.00 34.14
CA ALA A 54 9.89 47.44 33.76
C ALA A 54 9.95 48.28 32.47
N SER A 55 8.82 48.77 31.95
CA SER A 55 8.80 49.68 30.80
C SER A 55 9.07 51.14 31.21
N THR A 56 9.82 51.89 30.39
CA THR A 56 10.14 53.29 30.69
C THR A 56 8.92 54.20 30.56
N ARG A 57 8.57 54.91 31.65
CA ARG A 57 7.42 55.83 31.73
C ARG A 57 7.47 56.94 30.68
N ALA A 58 8.65 57.53 30.46
CA ALA A 58 8.87 58.59 29.46
C ALA A 58 8.55 58.13 28.03
N VAL A 59 8.87 56.87 27.70
CA VAL A 59 8.66 56.31 26.36
C VAL A 59 7.20 55.90 26.18
N SER A 60 6.55 55.36 27.21
CA SER A 60 5.11 55.02 27.20
C SER A 60 4.17 56.23 27.22
N ALA A 61 4.61 57.38 27.73
CA ALA A 61 3.84 58.63 27.73
C ALA A 61 3.96 59.40 26.40
N SER A 62 4.81 58.96 25.47
CA SER A 62 4.94 59.61 24.17
C SER A 62 3.66 59.41 23.34
N PRO A 63 3.07 60.49 22.77
CA PRO A 63 1.81 60.38 22.03
C PRO A 63 1.95 59.47 20.80
N ALA A 64 3.13 59.45 20.17
CA ALA A 64 3.43 58.55 19.05
C ALA A 64 3.37 57.07 19.44
N ARG A 65 3.87 56.68 20.62
CA ARG A 65 3.81 55.29 21.08
C ARG A 65 2.41 54.90 21.54
N ILE A 66 1.67 55.82 22.17
CA ILE A 66 0.27 55.58 22.54
C ILE A 66 -0.55 55.31 21.27
N ALA A 67 -0.36 56.10 20.21
CA ALA A 67 -0.99 55.86 18.92
C ALA A 67 -0.65 54.48 18.35
N VAL A 68 0.64 54.10 18.33
CA VAL A 68 1.07 52.76 17.87
C VAL A 68 0.49 51.62 18.73
N VAL A 69 0.38 51.80 20.05
CA VAL A 69 -0.22 50.80 20.94
C VAL A 69 -1.72 50.65 20.68
N GLU A 70 -2.44 51.74 20.44
CA GLU A 70 -3.86 51.69 20.07
C GLU A 70 -4.05 51.07 18.67
N GLU A 71 -3.18 51.39 17.71
CA GLU A 71 -3.15 50.72 16.40
C GLU A 71 -2.87 49.23 16.54
N LEU A 72 -1.93 48.83 17.39
CA LEU A 72 -1.62 47.44 17.67
C LEU A 72 -2.81 46.72 18.31
N LYS A 73 -3.47 47.33 19.31
CA LYS A 73 -4.70 46.79 19.92
C LYS A 73 -5.80 46.62 18.89
N GLN A 74 -5.94 47.60 17.99
CA GLN A 74 -6.91 47.55 16.90
C GLN A 74 -6.60 46.40 15.93
N CYS A 75 -5.34 46.26 15.51
CA CYS A 75 -4.87 45.15 14.67
C CYS A 75 -5.08 43.79 15.35
N GLN A 76 -4.77 43.67 16.65
CA GLN A 76 -5.00 42.46 17.42
C GLN A 76 -6.48 42.13 17.55
N SER A 77 -7.33 43.12 17.82
CA SER A 77 -8.79 42.97 17.88
C SER A 77 -9.36 42.52 16.52
N GLN A 78 -8.89 43.10 15.43
CA GLN A 78 -9.27 42.69 14.07
C GLN A 78 -8.84 41.26 13.77
N ASN A 79 -7.61 40.89 14.10
CA ASN A 79 -7.11 39.53 13.91
C ASN A 79 -7.91 38.52 14.77
N ALA A 80 -8.15 38.82 16.04
CA ALA A 80 -8.98 37.99 16.90
C ALA A 80 -10.40 37.80 16.33
N LYS A 81 -11.04 38.88 15.87
CA LYS A 81 -12.36 38.81 15.20
C LYS A 81 -12.31 37.92 13.96
N LYS A 82 -11.27 38.04 13.13
CA LYS A 82 -11.07 37.21 11.94
C LYS A 82 -10.96 35.73 12.33
N ARG A 83 -10.08 35.39 13.27
CA ARG A 83 -9.88 34.00 13.72
C ARG A 83 -11.13 33.39 14.36
N ILE A 84 -11.88 34.17 15.14
CA ILE A 84 -13.16 33.71 15.70
C ILE A 84 -14.15 33.39 14.58
N LYS A 85 -14.27 34.26 13.57
CA LYS A 85 -15.17 34.02 12.43
C LYS A 85 -14.75 32.77 11.65
N GLU A 86 -13.47 32.64 11.31
CA GLU A 86 -12.93 31.45 10.63
C GLU A 86 -13.21 30.17 11.42
N HIS A 87 -12.92 30.18 12.72
CA HIS A 87 -13.15 29.02 13.57
C HIS A 87 -14.64 28.63 13.65
N MET A 88 -15.53 29.61 13.77
CA MET A 88 -16.98 29.37 13.77
C MET A 88 -17.47 28.86 12.42
N LEU A 89 -16.98 29.41 11.31
CA LEU A 89 -17.30 28.91 9.96
C LEU A 89 -16.82 27.46 9.78
N ARG A 90 -15.61 27.13 10.25
CA ARG A 90 -15.07 25.77 10.23
C ARG A 90 -15.95 24.81 11.03
N GLN A 91 -16.36 25.20 12.24
CA GLN A 91 -17.24 24.38 13.05
C GLN A 91 -18.56 24.09 12.33
N LEU A 92 -19.14 25.08 11.65
CA LEU A 92 -20.39 24.88 10.90
C LEU A 92 -20.18 24.04 9.63
N ALA A 93 -19.07 24.23 8.92
CA ALA A 93 -18.76 23.47 7.70
C ALA A 93 -18.67 21.97 7.98
N PHE A 94 -18.07 21.59 9.12
CA PHE A 94 -17.80 20.19 9.47
C PHE A 94 -18.68 19.63 10.60
N ALA A 95 -19.66 20.38 11.10
CA ALA A 95 -20.62 19.87 12.09
C ALA A 95 -21.62 18.92 11.43
N SER A 96 -21.84 17.75 12.03
CA SER A 96 -22.85 16.78 11.57
C SER A 96 -24.29 17.16 11.90
N ASP A 97 -24.48 18.15 12.80
CA ASP A 97 -25.78 18.49 13.41
C ASP A 97 -26.35 19.85 12.97
N SER A 98 -25.66 20.56 12.07
CA SER A 98 -26.21 21.80 11.53
C SER A 98 -27.34 21.47 10.57
N ASN A 99 -28.54 21.98 10.86
CA ASN A 99 -29.73 21.90 10.00
C ASN A 99 -29.57 22.76 8.73
N LEU A 100 -28.45 22.60 8.01
CA LEU A 100 -28.09 23.36 6.82
C LEU A 100 -28.14 22.43 5.60
N PRO A 101 -28.65 22.89 4.45
CA PRO A 101 -28.64 22.09 3.22
C PRO A 101 -27.24 21.65 2.83
N THR A 102 -27.10 20.45 2.26
CA THR A 102 -25.81 19.83 1.90
C THR A 102 -24.99 20.71 0.93
N GLU A 103 -25.66 21.39 0.00
CA GLU A 103 -25.04 22.33 -0.94
C GLU A 103 -24.40 23.55 -0.25
N CYS A 104 -24.99 24.01 0.86
CA CYS A 104 -24.40 25.09 1.67
C CYS A 104 -23.20 24.60 2.49
N HIS A 105 -23.19 23.32 2.89
CA HIS A 105 -22.06 22.72 3.59
C HIS A 105 -20.82 22.64 2.71
N ASP A 106 -20.98 22.20 1.46
CA ASP A 106 -19.86 22.06 0.53
C ASP A 106 -19.23 23.43 0.21
N ASN A 107 -20.07 24.44 -0.06
CA ASN A 107 -19.60 25.82 -0.28
C ASN A 107 -18.88 26.41 0.95
N LEU A 108 -19.40 26.15 2.16
CA LEU A 108 -18.75 26.56 3.40
C LEU A 108 -17.41 25.84 3.62
N ALA A 109 -17.32 24.56 3.29
CA ALA A 109 -16.09 23.79 3.39
C ALA A 109 -15.01 24.33 2.43
N ILE A 110 -15.36 24.58 1.17
CA ILE A 110 -14.43 25.14 0.17
C ILE A 110 -13.88 26.49 0.63
N ILE A 111 -14.74 27.39 1.10
CA ILE A 111 -14.33 28.74 1.52
C ILE A 111 -13.55 28.71 2.83
N THR A 112 -13.91 27.87 3.79
CA THR A 112 -13.14 27.74 5.03
C THR A 112 -11.74 27.20 4.77
N LEU A 113 -11.59 26.22 3.88
CA LEU A 113 -10.29 25.70 3.45
C LEU A 113 -9.46 26.76 2.73
N TYR A 114 -10.08 27.57 1.87
CA TYR A 114 -9.41 28.70 1.21
C TYR A 114 -8.91 29.75 2.22
N LEU A 115 -9.73 30.13 3.19
CA LEU A 115 -9.37 31.11 4.22
C LEU A 115 -8.27 30.61 5.17
N GLU A 116 -8.19 29.29 5.41
CA GLU A 116 -7.14 28.67 6.22
C GLU A 116 -5.82 28.45 5.48
N THR A 117 -5.85 28.46 4.15
CA THR A 117 -4.65 28.25 3.33
C THR A 117 -3.77 29.51 3.36
N PRO A 118 -2.51 29.43 3.83
CA PRO A 118 -1.63 30.59 3.85
C PRO A 118 -1.31 31.00 2.42
N SER A 119 -1.33 32.31 2.12
CA SER A 119 -1.04 32.85 0.78
C SER A 119 0.31 32.39 0.22
N SER A 120 1.28 32.04 1.08
CA SER A 120 2.58 31.47 0.68
C SER A 120 2.51 30.04 0.12
N ALA A 121 1.45 29.28 0.41
CA ALA A 121 1.27 27.93 -0.13
C ALA A 121 0.67 27.92 -1.55
N ILE A 122 0.00 29.01 -1.94
CA ILE A 122 -0.61 29.17 -3.27
C ILE A 122 0.45 29.59 -4.31
N GLU A 123 1.58 30.15 -3.88
CA GLU A 123 2.62 30.71 -4.76
C GLU A 123 3.74 29.75 -5.18
N LEU A 124 3.73 28.46 -4.81
CA LEU A 124 4.87 27.57 -5.05
C LEU A 124 4.62 26.49 -6.11
N THR A 125 4.80 26.85 -7.39
CA THR A 125 5.56 26.07 -8.39
C THR A 125 5.69 26.85 -9.70
N THR A 126 6.70 27.72 -9.84
CA THR A 126 7.48 27.83 -11.09
C THR A 126 8.84 28.48 -10.78
N PRO A 127 9.97 27.81 -11.06
CA PRO A 127 11.28 28.46 -11.10
C PRO A 127 11.60 28.85 -12.56
N LYS A 128 11.37 30.11 -12.96
CA LYS A 128 12.07 30.79 -14.10
C LYS A 128 11.65 32.27 -14.27
N PRO A 129 12.41 33.11 -15.00
CA PRO A 129 12.83 34.42 -14.53
C PRO A 129 12.03 35.58 -15.14
N GLU A 130 11.93 36.65 -14.35
CA GLU A 130 11.94 38.07 -14.76
C GLU A 130 11.36 38.43 -16.14
N ALA A 131 10.05 38.63 -16.19
CA ALA A 131 9.33 39.70 -16.87
C ALA A 131 7.85 39.26 -16.94
N GLU A 132 6.97 39.99 -16.27
CA GLU A 132 5.49 40.02 -16.33
C GLU A 132 4.92 40.14 -14.90
N PRO A 133 3.96 41.06 -14.65
CA PRO A 133 3.35 41.23 -13.34
C PRO A 133 2.51 39.99 -12.98
N LYS A 134 2.91 39.31 -11.91
CA LYS A 134 2.24 38.13 -11.34
C LYS A 134 0.75 38.40 -11.12
N LYS A 135 -0.13 37.62 -11.75
CA LYS A 135 -1.59 37.73 -11.59
C LYS A 135 -2.10 36.81 -10.47
N PRO A 136 -2.45 37.32 -9.28
CA PRO A 136 -3.27 36.58 -8.30
C PRO A 136 -4.70 36.30 -8.81
N ASP A 137 -5.05 36.82 -9.99
CA ASP A 137 -6.40 36.82 -10.55
C ASP A 137 -6.91 35.44 -10.99
N GLU A 138 -6.04 34.47 -11.29
CA GLU A 138 -6.49 33.17 -11.83
C GLU A 138 -7.16 32.29 -10.76
N ALA A 139 -6.60 32.25 -9.53
CA ALA A 139 -7.21 31.53 -8.41
C ALA A 139 -8.50 32.20 -7.92
N LEU A 140 -8.56 33.53 -7.93
CA LEU A 140 -9.77 34.28 -7.58
C LEU A 140 -10.86 34.17 -8.66
N SER A 141 -10.47 34.03 -9.93
CA SER A 141 -11.40 33.76 -11.03
C SER A 141 -12.00 32.35 -10.95
N LEU A 142 -11.21 31.36 -10.52
CA LEU A 142 -11.68 29.98 -10.28
C LEU A 142 -12.64 29.89 -9.09
N LEU A 143 -12.39 30.64 -8.02
CA LEU A 143 -13.22 30.63 -6.81
C LEU A 143 -14.42 31.60 -6.88
N GLY A 144 -14.48 32.46 -7.91
CA GLY A 144 -15.53 33.47 -8.08
C GLY A 144 -16.96 32.91 -7.96
N PRO A 145 -17.31 31.81 -8.65
CA PRO A 145 -18.64 31.20 -8.55
C PRO A 145 -18.97 30.72 -7.12
N ASP A 146 -18.01 30.12 -6.42
CA ASP A 146 -18.19 29.63 -5.05
C ASP A 146 -18.35 30.78 -4.06
N ILE A 147 -17.62 31.89 -4.28
CA ILE A 147 -17.73 33.11 -3.48
C ILE A 147 -19.12 33.74 -3.68
N GLU A 148 -19.61 33.85 -4.92
CA GLU A 148 -20.96 34.34 -5.21
C GLU A 148 -22.05 33.42 -4.60
N ALA A 149 -21.88 32.11 -4.73
CA ALA A 149 -22.76 31.12 -4.10
C ALA A 149 -22.74 31.22 -2.57
N PHE A 150 -21.62 31.56 -1.95
CA PHE A 150 -21.57 31.80 -0.52
C PHE A 150 -22.32 33.06 -0.11
N TYR A 151 -22.14 34.17 -0.85
CA TYR A 151 -22.87 35.41 -0.56
C TYR A 151 -24.38 35.24 -0.67
N THR A 152 -24.87 34.48 -1.65
CA THR A 152 -26.31 34.18 -1.79
C THR A 152 -26.82 33.29 -0.65
N ASN A 153 -25.98 32.40 -0.11
CA ASN A 153 -26.34 31.47 0.96
C ASN A 153 -26.12 32.03 2.39
N ILE A 154 -25.54 33.22 2.57
CA ILE A 154 -25.35 33.87 3.90
C ILE A 154 -26.59 33.81 4.80
N PRO A 155 -27.80 34.15 4.32
CA PRO A 155 -29.00 34.14 5.14
C PRO A 155 -29.31 32.75 5.74
N ALA A 156 -28.92 31.65 5.08
CA ALA A 156 -29.20 30.30 5.53
C ALA A 156 -28.34 29.89 6.74
N PHE A 157 -27.07 30.27 6.78
CA PHE A 157 -26.15 29.87 7.86
C PHE A 157 -25.93 30.95 8.94
N ILE A 158 -26.45 32.17 8.77
CA ILE A 158 -26.28 33.24 9.76
C ILE A 158 -26.92 32.91 11.12
N LEU A 159 -28.08 32.23 11.12
CA LEU A 159 -28.77 31.83 12.34
C LEU A 159 -28.03 30.69 13.07
N PRO A 160 -27.62 29.59 12.39
CA PRO A 160 -26.69 28.61 12.96
C PRO A 160 -25.39 29.23 13.50
N PHE A 161 -24.79 30.16 12.77
CA PHE A 161 -23.56 30.86 13.18
C PHE A 161 -23.75 31.66 14.47
N SER A 162 -24.82 32.45 14.56
CA SER A 162 -25.13 33.22 15.77
C SER A 162 -25.42 32.32 16.98
N LYS A 163 -26.09 31.18 16.76
CA LYS A 163 -26.34 30.18 17.82
C LYS A 163 -25.03 29.55 18.31
N ALA A 164 -24.13 29.16 17.40
CA ALA A 164 -22.82 28.61 17.76
C ALA A 164 -21.99 29.61 18.57
N LEU A 165 -21.93 30.88 18.13
CA LEU A 165 -21.22 31.94 18.84
C LEU A 165 -21.83 32.19 20.24
N SER A 166 -23.16 32.24 20.33
CA SER A 166 -23.86 32.40 21.61
C SER A 166 -23.64 31.22 22.55
N SER A 167 -23.53 30.00 22.02
CA SER A 167 -23.15 28.81 22.79
C SER A 167 -21.73 28.93 23.33
N ALA A 168 -20.76 29.26 22.46
CA ALA A 168 -19.38 29.44 22.87
C ALA A 168 -19.23 30.53 23.96
N ILE A 169 -19.97 31.64 23.86
CA ILE A 169 -20.02 32.66 24.91
C ILE A 169 -20.62 32.11 26.21
N ARG A 170 -21.69 31.30 26.12
CA ARG A 170 -22.29 30.65 27.29
C ARG A 170 -21.32 29.68 27.95
N ASP A 171 -20.57 28.92 27.16
CA ASP A 171 -19.58 27.96 27.65
C ASP A 171 -18.40 28.69 28.32
N LEU A 172 -17.90 29.76 27.71
CA LEU A 172 -16.88 30.63 28.32
C LEU A 172 -17.38 31.29 29.61
N ARG A 173 -18.66 31.69 29.65
CA ARG A 173 -19.29 32.23 30.86
C ARG A 173 -19.44 31.14 31.93
N ALA A 174 -19.85 29.93 31.55
CA ALA A 174 -19.94 28.80 32.48
C ALA A 174 -18.57 28.45 33.06
N LEU A 175 -17.51 28.48 32.25
CA LEU A 175 -16.14 28.31 32.73
C LEU A 175 -15.68 29.43 33.67
N SER A 176 -16.18 30.66 33.46
CA SER A 176 -15.85 31.78 34.36
C SER A 176 -16.67 31.78 35.66
N THR A 177 -17.92 31.29 35.63
CA THR A 177 -18.83 31.24 36.80
C THR A 177 -18.77 29.92 37.58
N ALA A 178 -18.35 28.81 37.00
CA ALA A 178 -18.24 27.51 37.70
C ALA A 178 -17.27 27.55 38.91
N ASN A 179 -16.47 28.61 39.03
CA ASN A 179 -15.56 28.83 40.14
C ASN A 179 -16.17 29.64 41.31
N THR A 180 -17.39 30.18 41.20
CA THR A 180 -18.06 30.93 42.29
C THR A 180 -19.05 30.10 43.11
N ASP A 181 -19.57 29.01 42.55
CA ASP A 181 -20.73 28.31 43.12
C ASP A 181 -20.38 27.02 43.88
N SER A 182 -19.09 26.67 44.00
CA SER A 182 -18.65 25.48 44.76
C SER A 182 -18.73 25.63 46.29
N ALA A 183 -19.40 26.68 46.80
CA ALA A 183 -19.56 26.91 48.24
C ALA A 183 -20.93 26.51 48.82
N THR A 184 -21.87 25.99 48.03
CA THR A 184 -23.12 25.43 48.57
C THR A 184 -23.63 24.26 47.75
N ALA A 185 -23.10 23.07 48.03
CA ALA A 185 -23.83 21.82 47.84
C ALA A 185 -23.54 20.95 49.09
N PRO A 186 -24.53 20.63 49.93
CA PRO A 186 -24.38 19.60 50.94
C PRO A 186 -24.40 18.24 50.25
N ASP A 187 -23.52 17.36 50.73
CA ASP A 187 -23.36 15.98 50.28
C ASP A 187 -24.68 15.22 50.27
N THR A 188 -24.97 14.52 49.18
CA THR A 188 -25.81 13.32 49.23
C THR A 188 -25.36 12.33 48.16
N ASP A 189 -24.80 11.22 48.63
CA ASP A 189 -24.43 10.04 47.88
C ASP A 189 -25.65 9.38 47.22
N ALA A 190 -25.59 9.09 45.90
CA ALA A 190 -26.15 7.89 45.25
C ALA A 190 -26.02 7.95 43.69
N PRO A 191 -25.95 6.80 43.00
CA PRO A 191 -25.41 6.68 41.64
C PRO A 191 -26.45 6.96 40.53
N ALA A 192 -25.99 7.56 39.43
CA ALA A 192 -26.81 7.86 38.27
C ALA A 192 -26.83 6.71 37.25
N THR A 193 -28.01 6.12 37.06
CA THR A 193 -28.43 5.49 35.80
C THR A 193 -29.41 6.40 35.05
N GLN A 194 -29.35 6.29 33.73
CA GLN A 194 -29.93 7.13 32.70
C GLN A 194 -31.48 7.16 32.71
N HIS A 195 -32.06 8.32 32.36
CA HIS A 195 -33.04 8.53 31.26
C HIS A 195 -34.08 9.64 31.52
N SER A 196 -34.22 10.48 30.50
CA SER A 196 -35.48 11.01 29.94
C SER A 196 -36.31 12.06 30.71
N ASN A 197 -36.27 13.26 30.11
CA ASN A 197 -37.39 14.12 29.68
C ASN A 197 -38.36 14.79 30.68
N HIS A 198 -38.48 16.10 30.45
CA HIS A 198 -39.65 16.96 30.52
C HIS A 198 -40.69 16.71 31.62
N ASN A 199 -40.87 17.70 32.51
CA ASN A 199 -42.12 18.45 32.57
C ASN A 199 -42.02 19.74 33.39
N ALA A 200 -42.93 20.64 33.07
CA ALA A 200 -42.91 22.05 33.36
C ALA A 200 -43.42 22.45 34.77
N ARG A 201 -42.99 23.64 35.19
CA ARG A 201 -43.83 24.70 35.81
C ARG A 201 -44.52 24.38 37.15
N ALA A 202 -43.97 24.94 38.22
CA ALA A 202 -44.78 25.46 39.33
C ALA A 202 -44.20 26.79 39.84
N ARG A 203 -45.04 27.82 39.79
CA ARG A 203 -44.81 29.11 40.45
C ARG A 203 -44.97 28.89 41.96
N ALA A 204 -43.98 29.27 42.75
CA ALA A 204 -44.17 29.57 44.17
C ALA A 204 -43.49 30.90 44.45
N ARG A 205 -44.33 31.91 44.70
CA ARG A 205 -43.93 33.17 45.34
C ARG A 205 -43.40 32.79 46.73
N ASP A 206 -42.16 33.14 47.01
CA ASP A 206 -41.80 33.45 48.39
C ASP A 206 -40.89 34.66 48.45
N ARG A 207 -41.49 35.77 48.89
CA ARG A 207 -40.82 36.99 49.31
C ARG A 207 -40.26 36.70 50.70
N ARG A 208 -38.99 36.32 50.78
CA ARG A 208 -38.18 36.57 51.99
C ARG A 208 -36.85 37.17 51.60
N VAL A 209 -36.83 38.50 51.68
CA VAL A 209 -35.62 39.29 51.94
C VAL A 209 -34.98 38.71 53.21
N ARG A 210 -33.87 38.00 53.03
CA ARG A 210 -32.88 37.76 54.08
C ARG A 210 -31.59 38.43 53.64
N THR A 211 -31.44 39.69 54.01
CA THR A 211 -30.14 40.33 54.18
C THR A 211 -29.43 39.65 55.34
N SER A 212 -28.84 38.48 55.09
CA SER A 212 -27.81 37.92 55.94
C SER A 212 -26.49 38.17 55.22
N MET A 213 -25.85 39.29 55.57
CA MET A 213 -24.47 39.57 55.18
C MET A 213 -23.59 38.60 55.95
N ALA A 214 -23.43 37.39 55.42
CA ALA A 214 -22.31 36.54 55.81
C ALA A 214 -21.01 37.27 55.44
N PRO A 215 -19.97 37.26 56.29
CA PRO A 215 -18.72 37.94 55.98
C PRO A 215 -18.15 37.32 54.70
N VAL A 216 -18.04 38.12 53.64
CA VAL A 216 -17.36 37.72 52.41
C VAL A 216 -15.94 37.33 52.82
N PRO A 217 -15.52 36.06 52.65
CA PRO A 217 -14.18 35.65 53.02
C PRO A 217 -13.19 36.50 52.22
N PRO A 218 -12.09 36.96 52.84
CA PRO A 218 -11.15 37.84 52.17
C PRO A 218 -10.65 37.15 50.90
N LEU A 219 -10.67 37.86 49.77
CA LEU A 219 -10.33 37.36 48.43
C LEU A 219 -9.03 36.53 48.42
N SER A 220 -8.07 36.89 49.27
CA SER A 220 -6.80 36.20 49.43
C SER A 220 -6.91 34.77 49.95
N SER A 221 -7.85 34.48 50.85
CA SER A 221 -8.12 33.13 51.37
C SER A 221 -8.73 32.23 50.29
N GLN A 222 -9.65 32.78 49.48
CA GLN A 222 -10.27 32.09 48.36
C GLN A 222 -9.26 31.82 47.24
N LEU A 223 -8.36 32.78 46.97
CA LEU A 223 -7.30 32.64 45.98
C LEU A 223 -6.24 31.62 46.44
N GLN A 224 -5.86 31.63 47.72
CA GLN A 224 -4.97 30.60 48.28
C GLN A 224 -5.60 29.20 48.24
N ALA A 225 -6.88 29.05 48.55
CA ALA A 225 -7.58 27.78 48.42
C ALA A 225 -7.57 27.28 46.97
N ARG A 226 -7.82 28.16 46.00
CA ARG A 226 -7.74 27.82 44.56
C ARG A 226 -6.34 27.42 44.12
N ILE A 227 -5.30 28.13 44.56
CA ILE A 227 -3.91 27.76 44.26
C ILE A 227 -3.59 26.38 44.84
N ARG A 228 -4.05 26.07 46.06
CA ARG A 228 -3.84 24.76 46.68
C ARG A 228 -4.55 23.65 45.91
N VAL A 229 -5.80 23.88 45.49
CA VAL A 229 -6.56 22.93 44.67
C VAL A 229 -5.87 22.71 43.32
N LEU A 230 -5.50 23.78 42.60
CA LEU A 230 -4.79 23.69 41.33
C LEU A 230 -3.46 22.95 41.46
N ARG A 231 -2.68 23.25 42.51
CA ARG A 231 -1.44 22.53 42.81
C ARG A 231 -1.70 21.05 43.08
N ASN A 232 -2.76 20.72 43.81
CA ASN A 232 -3.13 19.33 44.04
C ASN A 232 -3.52 18.63 42.72
N THR A 233 -4.32 19.26 41.87
CA THR A 233 -4.69 18.74 40.56
C THR A 233 -3.45 18.51 39.68
N GLN A 234 -2.52 19.48 39.65
CA GLN A 234 -1.30 19.42 38.84
C GLN A 234 -0.30 18.39 39.36
N LEU A 235 -0.13 18.27 40.67
CA LEU A 235 0.90 17.42 41.27
C LEU A 235 0.45 15.98 41.53
N SER A 236 -0.83 15.76 41.84
CA SER A 236 -1.33 14.43 42.20
C SER A 236 -2.24 13.83 41.12
N GLN A 237 -3.27 14.56 40.70
CA GLN A 237 -4.33 13.98 39.86
C GLN A 237 -3.88 13.80 38.41
N LEU A 238 -3.23 14.81 37.82
CA LEU A 238 -2.81 14.79 36.42
C LEU A 238 -1.72 13.74 36.15
N PRO A 239 -0.67 13.60 36.99
CA PRO A 239 0.33 12.54 36.81
C PRO A 239 -0.24 11.14 37.01
N VAL A 240 -1.20 10.96 37.92
CA VAL A 240 -1.88 9.67 38.11
C VAL A 240 -2.75 9.33 36.90
N ALA A 241 -3.53 10.28 36.38
CA ALA A 241 -4.33 10.09 35.17
C ALA A 241 -3.44 9.76 33.95
N ARG A 242 -2.31 10.47 33.79
CA ARG A 242 -1.35 10.22 32.71
C ARG A 242 -0.70 8.84 32.83
N ARG A 243 -0.35 8.39 34.04
CA ARG A 243 0.16 7.03 34.28
C ARG A 243 -0.88 5.96 33.96
N LYS A 244 -2.14 6.16 34.39
CA LYS A 244 -3.25 5.25 34.06
C LYS A 244 -3.46 5.15 32.55
N MET A 245 -3.48 6.29 31.85
CA MET A 245 -3.62 6.32 30.38
C MET A 245 -2.43 5.65 29.68
N ALA A 246 -1.20 5.85 30.15
CA ALA A 246 -0.03 5.18 29.58
C ALA A 246 -0.08 3.66 29.79
N ALA A 247 -0.53 3.21 30.97
CA ALA A 247 -0.70 1.79 31.26
C ALA A 247 -1.78 1.15 30.38
N THR A 248 -2.95 1.78 30.25
CA THR A 248 -4.03 1.25 29.39
C THR A 248 -3.64 1.28 27.92
N ALA A 249 -2.91 2.31 27.45
CA ALA A 249 -2.38 2.34 26.09
C ALA A 249 -1.39 1.19 25.83
N ALA A 250 -0.51 0.88 26.80
CA ALA A 250 0.40 -0.25 26.69
C ALA A 250 -0.34 -1.59 26.64
N GLU A 251 -1.38 -1.75 27.46
CA GLU A 251 -2.25 -2.94 27.42
C GLU A 251 -2.96 -3.09 26.08
N VAL A 252 -3.51 -2.00 25.53
CA VAL A 252 -4.17 -2.01 24.22
C VAL A 252 -3.20 -2.39 23.11
N VAL A 253 -1.97 -1.87 23.13
CA VAL A 253 -0.93 -2.24 22.16
C VAL A 253 -0.55 -3.71 22.31
N ALA A 254 -0.41 -4.22 23.54
CA ALA A 254 -0.12 -5.63 23.79
C ALA A 254 -1.24 -6.55 23.32
N VAL A 255 -2.51 -6.18 23.53
CA VAL A 255 -3.67 -6.92 23.02
C VAL A 255 -3.70 -6.87 21.49
N ARG A 256 -3.44 -5.71 20.89
CA ARG A 256 -3.37 -5.57 19.42
C ARG A 256 -2.30 -6.47 18.82
N ALA A 257 -1.12 -6.55 19.45
CA ALA A 257 -0.05 -7.45 19.02
C ALA A 257 -0.50 -8.92 19.06
N ARG A 258 -1.15 -9.36 20.15
CA ARG A 258 -1.70 -10.73 20.27
C ARG A 258 -2.78 -11.04 19.24
N VAL A 259 -3.64 -10.06 18.92
CA VAL A 259 -4.67 -10.22 17.88
C VAL A 259 -4.00 -10.38 16.51
N LEU A 260 -3.03 -9.52 16.19
CA LEU A 260 -2.29 -9.61 14.93
C LEU A 260 -1.58 -10.96 14.78
N GLU A 261 -0.89 -11.43 15.82
CA GLU A 261 -0.25 -12.75 15.85
C GLU A 261 -1.25 -13.87 15.53
N ARG A 262 -2.41 -13.89 16.20
CA ARG A 262 -3.46 -14.88 15.93
C ARG A 262 -4.01 -14.77 14.51
N THR A 263 -4.20 -13.56 14.00
CA THR A 263 -4.68 -13.38 12.62
C THR A 263 -3.67 -13.87 11.60
N VAL A 264 -2.37 -13.65 11.81
CA VAL A 264 -1.30 -14.18 10.95
C VAL A 264 -1.31 -15.70 10.98
N VAL A 265 -1.37 -16.33 12.16
CA VAL A 265 -1.45 -17.80 12.27
C VAL A 265 -2.69 -18.36 11.58
N ILE A 266 -3.84 -17.68 11.68
CA ILE A 266 -5.07 -18.09 10.99
C ILE A 266 -4.91 -17.94 9.48
N LEU A 267 -4.33 -16.84 9.00
CA LEU A 267 -4.05 -16.64 7.57
C LEU A 267 -3.09 -17.70 7.04
N GLU A 268 -2.04 -18.01 7.78
CA GLU A 268 -1.12 -19.10 7.43
C GLU A 268 -1.83 -20.44 7.35
N ARG A 269 -2.67 -20.78 8.33
CA ARG A 269 -3.40 -22.06 8.33
C ARG A 269 -4.51 -22.13 7.27
N ALA A 270 -5.24 -21.04 7.04
CA ALA A 270 -6.39 -21.01 6.14
C ALA A 270 -5.98 -20.80 4.68
N LYS A 271 -5.09 -19.83 4.41
CA LYS A 271 -4.61 -19.51 3.05
C LYS A 271 -3.47 -20.41 2.63
N HIS A 272 -2.48 -20.63 3.49
CA HIS A 272 -1.34 -21.48 3.13
C HIS A 272 -1.59 -22.94 3.50
N GLY A 273 -2.26 -23.26 4.61
CA GLY A 273 -2.41 -24.63 5.08
C GLY A 273 -3.45 -25.48 4.33
N ALA A 274 -4.68 -25.02 4.15
CA ALA A 274 -5.73 -25.82 3.49
C ALA A 274 -5.53 -25.90 1.97
N LEU A 275 -5.26 -24.76 1.32
CA LEU A 275 -5.01 -24.71 -0.12
C LEU A 275 -3.72 -25.44 -0.49
N ALA A 276 -2.60 -25.25 0.23
CA ALA A 276 -1.38 -25.99 -0.09
C ALA A 276 -1.50 -27.48 0.20
N ARG A 277 -2.27 -27.89 1.22
CA ARG A 277 -2.57 -29.32 1.42
C ARG A 277 -3.40 -29.87 0.28
N ALA A 278 -4.44 -29.17 -0.18
CA ALA A 278 -5.27 -29.60 -1.30
C ALA A 278 -4.49 -29.67 -2.62
N THR A 279 -3.62 -28.69 -2.91
CA THR A 279 -2.78 -28.72 -4.11
C THR A 279 -1.73 -29.81 -4.03
N LYS A 280 -1.12 -30.03 -2.85
CA LYS A 280 -0.18 -31.14 -2.62
C LYS A 280 -0.86 -32.50 -2.83
N THR A 281 -2.01 -32.74 -2.20
CA THR A 281 -2.73 -34.02 -2.38
C THR A 281 -3.19 -34.21 -3.83
N LYS A 282 -3.56 -33.14 -4.53
CA LYS A 282 -3.90 -33.21 -5.95
C LYS A 282 -2.68 -33.53 -6.81
N ALA A 283 -1.52 -32.93 -6.53
CA ALA A 283 -0.27 -33.22 -7.22
C ALA A 283 0.17 -34.67 -7.00
N GLU A 284 0.10 -35.15 -5.75
CA GLU A 284 0.39 -36.56 -5.40
C GLU A 284 -0.56 -37.53 -6.11
N HIS A 285 -1.87 -37.23 -6.13
CA HIS A 285 -2.84 -38.03 -6.87
C HIS A 285 -2.54 -38.07 -8.37
N LEU A 286 -2.24 -36.92 -8.98
CA LEU A 286 -1.88 -36.86 -10.41
C LEU A 286 -0.57 -37.61 -10.71
N ALA A 287 0.40 -37.59 -9.80
CA ALA A 287 1.64 -38.35 -9.94
C ALA A 287 1.37 -39.87 -9.93
N VAL A 288 0.51 -40.36 -9.01
CA VAL A 288 0.12 -41.77 -8.97
C VAL A 288 -0.67 -42.16 -10.23
N VAL A 289 -1.56 -41.28 -10.71
CA VAL A 289 -2.28 -41.52 -11.98
C VAL A 289 -1.31 -41.59 -13.16
N ALA A 290 -0.31 -40.70 -13.22
CA ALA A 290 0.70 -40.72 -14.28
C ALA A 290 1.52 -42.02 -14.26
N GLN A 291 1.97 -42.48 -13.09
CA GLN A 291 2.65 -43.77 -12.93
C GLN A 291 1.75 -44.95 -13.36
N GLY A 292 0.46 -44.90 -13.04
CA GLY A 292 -0.50 -45.92 -13.47
C GLY A 292 -0.71 -45.94 -14.99
N VAL A 293 -0.68 -44.77 -15.65
CA VAL A 293 -0.74 -44.67 -17.12
C VAL A 293 0.56 -45.17 -17.74
N GLU A 294 1.72 -44.81 -17.20
CA GLU A 294 3.02 -45.29 -17.65
C GLU A 294 3.09 -46.83 -17.61
N GLY A 295 2.70 -47.44 -16.50
CA GLY A 295 2.62 -48.91 -16.40
C GLY A 295 1.67 -49.54 -17.42
N LYS A 296 0.52 -48.92 -17.70
CA LYS A 296 -0.40 -49.38 -18.77
C LYS A 296 0.23 -49.26 -20.16
N LEU A 297 1.00 -48.20 -20.42
CA LEU A 297 1.70 -48.03 -21.69
C LEU A 297 2.81 -49.06 -21.86
N GLU A 298 3.53 -49.40 -20.79
CA GLU A 298 4.54 -50.47 -20.83
C GLU A 298 3.92 -51.84 -21.11
N VAL A 299 2.80 -52.16 -20.47
CA VAL A 299 2.07 -53.40 -20.73
C VAL A 299 1.59 -53.46 -22.18
N THR A 300 0.94 -52.40 -22.67
CA THR A 300 0.47 -52.38 -24.08
C THR A 300 1.62 -52.44 -25.08
N LYS A 301 2.77 -51.82 -24.77
CA LYS A 301 3.99 -51.96 -25.57
C LYS A 301 4.47 -53.41 -25.63
N LEU A 302 4.49 -54.11 -24.50
CA LEU A 302 4.89 -55.52 -24.46
C LEU A 302 3.88 -56.43 -25.17
N GLU A 303 2.57 -56.15 -25.04
CA GLU A 303 1.52 -56.84 -25.78
C GLU A 303 1.68 -56.66 -27.30
N ILE A 304 1.89 -55.42 -27.75
CA ILE A 304 2.13 -55.13 -29.18
C ILE A 304 3.43 -55.80 -29.64
N ALA A 305 4.50 -55.75 -28.85
CA ALA A 305 5.74 -56.44 -29.18
C ALA A 305 5.53 -57.96 -29.29
N ALA A 306 4.75 -58.57 -28.40
CA ALA A 306 4.43 -60.00 -28.47
C ALA A 306 3.59 -60.35 -29.71
N THR A 307 2.69 -59.47 -30.14
CA THR A 307 1.89 -59.69 -31.37
C THR A 307 2.68 -59.48 -32.66
N LEU A 308 3.65 -58.55 -32.69
CA LEU A 308 4.48 -58.28 -33.87
C LEU A 308 5.65 -59.28 -34.00
N TYR A 309 6.29 -59.61 -32.88
CA TYR A 309 7.44 -60.53 -32.81
C TYR A 309 6.98 -61.95 -32.46
N THR A 310 6.14 -62.52 -33.30
CA THR A 310 5.85 -63.95 -33.24
C THR A 310 7.09 -64.75 -33.64
N PRO A 311 7.27 -65.99 -33.14
CA PRO A 311 8.39 -66.83 -33.56
C PRO A 311 8.39 -67.08 -35.07
N GLU A 312 7.22 -67.07 -35.70
CA GLU A 312 7.05 -67.19 -37.14
C GLU A 312 7.57 -65.96 -37.89
N THR A 313 7.28 -64.74 -37.43
CA THR A 313 7.78 -63.51 -38.06
C THR A 313 9.29 -63.39 -37.87
N LEU A 314 9.82 -63.75 -36.70
CA LEU A 314 11.27 -63.82 -36.46
C LEU A 314 11.95 -64.85 -37.35
N ALA A 315 11.37 -66.05 -37.51
CA ALA A 315 11.88 -67.07 -38.42
C ALA A 315 11.79 -66.65 -39.89
N ALA A 316 10.73 -65.95 -40.29
CA ALA A 316 10.59 -65.38 -41.63
C ALA A 316 11.64 -64.29 -41.90
N LEU A 317 11.87 -63.38 -40.95
CA LEU A 317 12.91 -62.35 -41.05
C LEU A 317 14.32 -62.97 -41.07
N ALA A 318 14.57 -64.02 -40.29
CA ALA A 318 15.84 -64.76 -40.32
C ALA A 318 16.07 -65.43 -41.69
N ARG A 319 15.04 -66.08 -42.23
CA ARG A 319 15.08 -66.67 -43.59
C ARG A 319 15.29 -65.59 -44.65
N TYR A 320 14.64 -64.44 -44.54
CA TYR A 320 14.83 -63.32 -45.47
C TYR A 320 16.27 -62.78 -45.39
N ARG A 321 16.84 -62.60 -44.19
CA ARG A 321 18.24 -62.21 -44.01
C ARG A 321 19.20 -63.22 -44.64
N GLN A 322 18.95 -64.52 -44.46
CA GLN A 322 19.76 -65.57 -45.08
C GLN A 322 19.65 -65.54 -46.60
N HIS A 323 18.44 -65.37 -47.14
CA HIS A 323 18.20 -65.21 -48.57
C HIS A 323 18.95 -63.99 -49.12
N LEU A 324 18.90 -62.84 -48.46
CA LEU A 324 19.65 -61.64 -48.87
C LEU A 324 21.17 -61.85 -48.87
N ARG A 325 21.70 -62.63 -47.92
CA ARG A 325 23.14 -63.00 -47.92
C ARG A 325 23.46 -63.89 -49.11
N GLN A 326 22.65 -64.92 -49.36
CA GLN A 326 22.83 -65.83 -50.49
C GLN A 326 22.69 -65.12 -51.84
N THR A 327 21.75 -64.19 -51.99
CA THR A 327 21.62 -63.40 -53.22
C THR A 327 22.82 -62.48 -53.41
N LYS A 328 23.31 -61.85 -52.35
CA LYS A 328 24.54 -61.05 -52.40
C LYS A 328 25.75 -61.89 -52.82
N GLU A 329 25.95 -63.05 -52.22
CA GLU A 329 27.04 -63.97 -52.57
C GLU A 329 26.96 -64.42 -54.04
N ARG A 330 25.75 -64.75 -54.52
CA ARG A 330 25.52 -65.10 -55.93
C ARG A 330 25.83 -63.96 -56.88
N LEU A 331 25.42 -62.73 -56.53
CA LEU A 331 25.71 -61.54 -57.34
C LEU A 331 27.20 -61.23 -57.36
N GLN A 332 27.88 -61.34 -56.21
CA GLN A 332 29.34 -61.17 -56.12
C GLN A 332 30.09 -62.23 -56.92
N HIS A 333 29.66 -63.49 -56.85
CA HIS A 333 30.28 -64.56 -57.63
C HIS A 333 30.09 -64.32 -59.13
N ARG A 334 28.86 -64.00 -59.58
CA ARG A 334 28.59 -63.63 -60.97
C ARG A 334 29.39 -62.43 -61.43
N GLN A 335 29.46 -61.38 -60.61
CA GLN A 335 30.27 -60.19 -60.89
C GLN A 335 31.74 -60.56 -61.08
N LYS A 336 32.32 -61.39 -60.20
CA LYS A 336 33.70 -61.87 -60.33
C LYS A 336 33.91 -62.64 -61.63
N MET A 337 32.99 -63.55 -61.99
CA MET A 337 33.07 -64.30 -63.26
C MET A 337 33.03 -63.36 -64.46
N THR A 338 32.08 -62.42 -64.51
CA THR A 338 31.99 -61.47 -65.64
C THR A 338 33.17 -60.50 -65.71
N VAL A 339 33.73 -60.10 -64.57
CA VAL A 339 34.96 -59.27 -64.54
C VAL A 339 36.18 -60.08 -65.00
N GLN A 340 36.27 -61.36 -64.65
CA GLN A 340 37.33 -62.24 -65.16
C GLN A 340 37.19 -62.47 -66.67
N GLU A 341 35.97 -62.65 -67.19
CA GLU A 341 35.72 -62.72 -68.63
C GLU A 341 36.13 -61.41 -69.33
N LEU A 342 35.74 -60.25 -68.81
CA LEU A 342 36.18 -58.94 -69.31
C LEU A 342 37.71 -58.78 -69.27
N GLY A 343 38.37 -59.24 -68.20
CA GLY A 343 39.82 -59.24 -68.08
C GLY A 343 40.50 -60.12 -69.12
N ALA A 344 39.96 -61.32 -69.38
CA ALA A 344 40.48 -62.22 -70.42
C ALA A 344 40.34 -61.64 -71.84
N TYR A 345 39.37 -60.75 -72.08
CA TYR A 345 39.27 -59.98 -73.33
C TYR A 345 40.25 -58.80 -73.38
N GLY A 346 40.58 -58.18 -72.25
CA GLY A 346 41.53 -57.07 -72.16
C GLY A 346 43.00 -57.49 -72.23
N ASP A 347 43.33 -58.69 -71.72
CA ASP A 347 44.68 -59.27 -71.72
C ASP A 347 45.07 -59.93 -73.06
N MET A 348 44.26 -59.80 -74.12
CA MET A 348 44.76 -59.99 -75.49
C MET A 348 45.66 -58.80 -75.89
N GLU A 349 46.76 -58.64 -75.17
CA GLU A 349 47.83 -57.73 -75.54
C GLU A 349 48.49 -58.28 -76.81
N VAL A 350 48.37 -57.53 -77.89
CA VAL A 350 48.90 -57.81 -79.24
C VAL A 350 50.39 -58.10 -79.14
N SER A 351 50.74 -59.37 -78.99
CA SER A 351 52.11 -59.84 -79.08
C SER A 351 52.39 -60.23 -80.53
N ASP A 352 53.20 -59.38 -81.15
CA ASP A 352 53.87 -59.43 -82.46
C ASP A 352 53.09 -59.13 -83.76
N PRO A 353 53.49 -58.08 -84.52
CA PRO A 353 52.88 -57.73 -85.80
C PRO A 353 53.59 -58.44 -86.95
N VAL A 354 53.08 -59.58 -87.42
CA VAL A 354 53.52 -60.16 -88.71
C VAL A 354 52.37 -60.80 -89.50
N ALA A 355 52.16 -60.22 -90.69
CA ALA A 355 51.62 -60.75 -91.95
C ALA A 355 50.12 -61.07 -92.12
N ASP A 356 49.51 -60.29 -93.03
CA ASP A 356 48.43 -60.59 -93.98
C ASP A 356 47.47 -61.74 -93.62
N ILE A 357 46.37 -61.38 -92.95
CA ILE A 357 45.10 -62.10 -93.02
C ILE A 357 44.01 -61.05 -93.19
N ASP A 358 43.14 -61.25 -94.19
CA ASP A 358 41.99 -60.40 -94.49
C ASP A 358 41.20 -60.05 -93.22
N ALA A 359 41.09 -58.75 -92.96
CA ALA A 359 40.38 -58.21 -91.81
C ALA A 359 38.87 -58.48 -91.97
N ASP A 360 38.39 -59.53 -91.32
CA ASP A 360 36.95 -59.79 -91.21
C ASP A 360 36.35 -58.74 -90.25
N GLU A 361 35.84 -57.65 -90.84
CA GLU A 361 35.34 -56.43 -90.19
C GLU A 361 34.20 -56.72 -89.17
N GLY A 362 33.64 -57.93 -89.18
CA GLY A 362 32.65 -58.43 -88.22
C GLY A 362 33.21 -58.87 -86.87
N THR A 363 34.45 -59.37 -86.78
CA THR A 363 34.93 -60.03 -85.54
C THR A 363 35.20 -59.03 -84.41
N TYR A 364 35.86 -57.90 -84.72
CA TYR A 364 36.14 -56.85 -83.73
C TYR A 364 34.88 -56.07 -83.33
N ALA A 365 33.95 -55.84 -84.26
CA ALA A 365 32.66 -55.22 -83.97
C ALA A 365 31.80 -56.10 -83.05
N ASP A 366 31.83 -57.42 -83.23
CA ASP A 366 31.16 -58.37 -82.35
C ASP A 366 31.80 -58.48 -80.96
N ILE A 367 33.13 -58.43 -80.87
CA ILE A 367 33.85 -58.39 -79.59
C ILE A 367 33.51 -57.11 -78.82
N ALA A 368 33.51 -55.94 -79.48
CA ALA A 368 33.14 -54.66 -78.86
C ALA A 368 31.68 -54.64 -78.39
N ARG A 369 30.75 -55.23 -79.15
CA ARG A 369 29.34 -55.39 -78.73
C ARG A 369 29.22 -56.27 -77.48
N ARG A 370 29.91 -57.40 -77.44
CA ARG A 370 29.90 -58.32 -76.28
C ARG A 370 30.52 -57.66 -75.04
N TYR A 371 31.63 -56.93 -75.20
CA TYR A 371 32.25 -56.15 -74.13
C TYR A 371 31.30 -55.10 -73.57
N GLY A 372 30.62 -54.33 -74.43
CA GLY A 372 29.65 -53.32 -74.00
C GLY A 372 28.40 -53.89 -73.32
N VAL A 373 28.01 -55.13 -73.62
CA VAL A 373 26.94 -55.83 -72.89
C VAL A 373 27.45 -56.26 -71.51
N LEU A 374 28.61 -56.91 -71.43
CA LEU A 374 29.19 -57.38 -70.17
C LEU A 374 29.51 -56.21 -69.21
N ALA A 375 30.03 -55.09 -69.71
CA ALA A 375 30.30 -53.90 -68.90
C ALA A 375 29.02 -53.32 -68.27
N ARG A 376 27.93 -53.22 -69.04
CA ARG A 376 26.62 -52.77 -68.53
C ARG A 376 26.06 -53.72 -67.47
N GLU A 377 26.24 -55.03 -67.64
CA GLU A 377 25.82 -56.00 -66.63
C GLU A 377 26.62 -55.90 -65.33
N VAL A 378 27.91 -55.55 -65.40
CA VAL A 378 28.73 -55.31 -64.20
C VAL A 378 28.24 -54.06 -63.46
N GLU A 379 27.94 -52.98 -64.17
CA GLU A 379 27.37 -51.74 -63.60
C GLU A 379 26.00 -51.99 -62.95
N GLU A 380 25.12 -52.75 -63.60
CA GLU A 380 23.81 -53.08 -63.02
C GLU A 380 23.94 -53.91 -61.72
N ARG A 381 24.87 -54.88 -61.70
CA ARG A 381 25.13 -55.71 -60.52
C ARG A 381 25.79 -54.94 -59.38
N THR A 382 26.67 -53.98 -59.70
CA THR A 382 27.26 -53.10 -58.67
C THR A 382 26.20 -52.22 -58.04
N HIS A 383 25.28 -51.65 -58.84
CA HIS A 383 24.12 -50.90 -58.34
C HIS A 383 23.20 -51.77 -57.47
N GLN A 384 22.92 -53.01 -57.88
CA GLN A 384 22.10 -53.93 -57.09
C GLN A 384 22.76 -54.30 -55.74
N MET A 385 24.08 -54.51 -55.73
CA MET A 385 24.84 -54.73 -54.49
C MET A 385 24.87 -53.50 -53.59
N ALA A 386 24.98 -52.29 -54.16
CA ALA A 386 24.94 -51.05 -53.40
C ALA A 386 23.58 -50.86 -52.69
N ASN A 387 22.48 -51.18 -53.38
CA ASN A 387 21.13 -51.16 -52.81
C ASN A 387 20.95 -52.19 -51.69
N LEU A 388 21.58 -53.38 -51.78
CA LEU A 388 21.56 -54.39 -50.73
C LEU A 388 22.41 -53.99 -49.50
N ASN A 389 23.49 -53.23 -49.70
CA ASN A 389 24.33 -52.73 -48.60
C ASN A 389 23.72 -51.55 -47.85
N ASN A 390 22.82 -50.80 -48.51
CA ASN A 390 22.16 -49.64 -47.91
C ASN A 390 20.66 -49.76 -48.15
N PRO A 391 19.95 -50.64 -47.42
CA PRO A 391 18.50 -50.68 -47.52
C PRO A 391 17.98 -49.32 -47.05
N LYS A 392 17.48 -48.50 -47.98
CA LYS A 392 16.77 -47.27 -47.62
C LYS A 392 15.73 -47.65 -46.55
N PRO A 393 15.66 -46.94 -45.42
CA PRO A 393 14.61 -47.21 -44.46
C PRO A 393 13.29 -47.00 -45.21
N ASN A 394 12.52 -48.07 -45.37
CA ASN A 394 11.12 -47.93 -45.75
C ASN A 394 10.51 -46.93 -44.75
N PRO A 395 9.77 -45.91 -45.22
CA PRO A 395 9.06 -45.04 -44.30
C PRO A 395 8.21 -45.94 -43.42
N LEU A 396 8.44 -45.88 -42.11
CA LEU A 396 7.56 -46.48 -41.12
C LEU A 396 6.12 -46.14 -41.54
N PRO A 397 5.17 -47.10 -41.50
CA PRO A 397 3.78 -46.75 -41.72
C PRO A 397 3.45 -45.63 -40.74
N THR A 398 3.14 -44.45 -41.29
CA THR A 398 2.56 -43.35 -40.54
C THR A 398 1.44 -43.94 -39.70
N PRO A 399 1.39 -43.68 -38.38
CA PRO A 399 0.28 -44.16 -37.59
C PRO A 399 -0.99 -43.56 -38.21
N MET A 400 -1.81 -44.43 -38.79
CA MET A 400 -3.22 -44.16 -39.03
C MET A 400 -3.82 -43.95 -37.64
N PHE A 401 -3.71 -42.71 -37.14
CA PHE A 401 -4.58 -42.18 -36.12
C PHE A 401 -5.98 -42.18 -36.73
N SER A 402 -6.62 -43.35 -36.63
CA SER A 402 -8.06 -43.41 -36.66
C SER A 402 -8.57 -42.46 -35.59
N ARG A 403 -9.53 -41.65 -36.05
CA ARG A 403 -10.25 -40.58 -35.38
C ARG A 403 -10.88 -41.07 -34.07
N ALA A 404 -10.08 -41.18 -33.01
CA ALA A 404 -10.57 -41.22 -31.65
C ALA A 404 -10.64 -39.76 -31.16
N THR A 405 -11.86 -39.26 -31.09
CA THR A 405 -12.26 -38.01 -30.42
C THR A 405 -11.45 -37.76 -29.16
N SER A 406 -10.74 -36.63 -29.13
CA SER A 406 -9.97 -36.14 -27.99
C SER A 406 -10.85 -36.04 -26.73
N PRO A 407 -10.39 -36.48 -25.55
CA PRO A 407 -11.01 -36.12 -24.28
C PRO A 407 -10.88 -34.61 -23.96
N SER A 408 -10.05 -33.88 -24.72
CA SER A 408 -9.74 -32.46 -24.49
C SER A 408 -10.83 -31.47 -24.90
N GLN A 409 -11.91 -31.92 -25.57
CA GLN A 409 -13.05 -31.05 -25.94
C GLN A 409 -14.32 -31.29 -25.10
N GLN A 410 -14.33 -32.27 -24.20
CA GLN A 410 -15.52 -32.59 -23.40
C GLN A 410 -15.47 -32.03 -21.97
N LEU A 411 -14.36 -31.42 -21.55
CA LEU A 411 -14.26 -30.72 -20.25
C LEU A 411 -14.55 -29.21 -20.30
N MET A 412 -14.85 -28.65 -21.49
CA MET A 412 -15.23 -27.24 -21.66
C MET A 412 -16.72 -27.00 -21.92
N ARG A 413 -17.56 -28.03 -21.82
CA ARG A 413 -19.03 -27.89 -21.88
C ARG A 413 -19.71 -28.05 -20.51
N SER A 414 -19.07 -27.52 -19.48
CA SER A 414 -19.75 -27.26 -18.21
C SER A 414 -19.86 -25.74 -18.07
N ASN A 415 -21.08 -25.22 -18.25
CA ASN A 415 -21.44 -23.81 -18.00
C ASN A 415 -21.06 -23.37 -16.58
N SER A 416 -20.81 -24.31 -15.67
CA SER A 416 -20.35 -24.07 -14.31
C SER A 416 -18.90 -23.58 -14.25
N CYS A 417 -17.97 -24.08 -15.08
CA CYS A 417 -16.59 -23.58 -15.06
C CYS A 417 -16.46 -22.14 -15.56
N TRP A 418 -17.24 -21.77 -16.57
CA TRP A 418 -17.26 -20.39 -17.09
C TRP A 418 -17.92 -19.43 -16.08
N HIS A 419 -19.01 -19.85 -15.42
CA HIS A 419 -19.59 -19.08 -14.33
C HIS A 419 -18.65 -18.94 -13.12
N ILE A 420 -17.90 -19.97 -12.76
CA ILE A 420 -16.92 -19.92 -11.67
C ILE A 420 -15.77 -18.97 -12.04
N LEU A 421 -15.26 -19.01 -13.27
CA LEU A 421 -14.24 -18.06 -13.73
C LEU A 421 -14.77 -16.61 -13.71
N GLN A 422 -15.99 -16.40 -14.18
CA GLN A 422 -16.62 -15.08 -14.25
C GLN A 422 -16.99 -14.54 -12.85
N HIS A 423 -17.32 -15.42 -11.90
CA HIS A 423 -17.53 -15.07 -10.50
C HIS A 423 -16.20 -14.74 -9.80
N HIS A 424 -15.12 -15.46 -10.10
CA HIS A 424 -13.77 -15.15 -9.61
C HIS A 424 -13.24 -13.83 -10.18
N LEU A 425 -13.44 -13.55 -11.47
CA LEU A 425 -13.10 -12.26 -12.08
C LEU A 425 -13.89 -11.10 -11.48
N ARG A 426 -15.19 -11.28 -11.21
CA ARG A 426 -16.00 -10.27 -10.49
C ARG A 426 -15.55 -10.07 -9.04
N LEU A 427 -15.15 -11.14 -8.34
CA LEU A 427 -14.61 -11.06 -6.98
C LEU A 427 -13.26 -10.33 -6.93
N VAL A 428 -12.40 -10.56 -7.93
CA VAL A 428 -11.12 -9.86 -8.08
C VAL A 428 -11.35 -8.38 -8.40
N ASP A 429 -12.31 -8.04 -9.25
CA ASP A 429 -12.68 -6.64 -9.53
C ASP A 429 -13.29 -5.94 -8.30
N THR A 430 -14.12 -6.62 -7.51
CA THR A 430 -14.63 -6.05 -6.25
C THR A 430 -13.55 -5.89 -5.18
N ALA A 431 -12.58 -6.80 -5.13
CA ALA A 431 -11.42 -6.68 -4.26
C ALA A 431 -10.47 -5.55 -4.69
N ALA A 432 -10.30 -5.34 -6.00
CA ALA A 432 -9.54 -4.21 -6.55
C ALA A 432 -10.20 -2.86 -6.23
N ARG A 433 -11.54 -2.78 -6.29
CA ARG A 433 -12.30 -1.58 -5.89
C ARG A 433 -12.24 -1.31 -4.38
N LEU A 434 -12.23 -2.33 -3.54
CA LEU A 434 -12.05 -2.18 -2.09
C LEU A 434 -10.60 -1.81 -1.72
N CYS A 435 -9.60 -2.26 -2.49
CA CYS A 435 -8.19 -1.93 -2.25
C CYS A 435 -7.85 -0.49 -2.65
N ASN A 436 -8.49 0.06 -3.69
CA ASN A 436 -8.34 1.46 -4.09
C ASN A 436 -8.87 2.46 -3.04
N CYS A 437 -9.73 2.04 -2.12
CA CYS A 437 -10.16 2.87 -0.98
C CYS A 437 -9.15 2.92 0.17
N CYS A 438 -8.12 2.06 0.19
CA CYS A 438 -7.18 1.91 1.31
C CYS A 438 -5.75 2.40 1.04
N GLY A 439 -5.46 3.01 -0.10
CA GLY A 439 -4.17 3.70 -0.35
C GLY A 439 -2.93 2.79 -0.52
N LEU A 440 -3.11 1.49 -0.79
CA LEU A 440 -2.02 0.55 -1.09
C LEU A 440 -1.79 0.46 -2.60
N VAL A 441 -1.31 1.54 -3.22
CA VAL A 441 -1.19 1.65 -4.69
C VAL A 441 0.09 1.01 -5.25
N VAL A 442 1.12 0.78 -4.42
CA VAL A 442 2.47 0.48 -4.95
C VAL A 442 2.68 -1.01 -5.32
N ASP A 443 2.05 -1.95 -4.61
CA ASP A 443 2.31 -3.39 -4.84
C ASP A 443 1.43 -4.01 -5.93
N PHE A 444 0.31 -3.37 -6.30
CA PHE A 444 -0.63 -3.92 -7.27
C PHE A 444 -0.16 -3.74 -8.73
N ALA A 445 0.53 -2.64 -9.03
CA ALA A 445 1.10 -2.41 -10.36
C ALA A 445 2.17 -3.46 -10.71
N ALA A 446 2.98 -3.88 -9.75
CA ALA A 446 4.00 -4.92 -9.92
C ALA A 446 3.38 -6.32 -10.12
N ALA A 447 2.25 -6.61 -9.46
CA ALA A 447 1.52 -7.85 -9.66
C ALA A 447 0.79 -7.91 -11.01
N GLN A 448 0.28 -6.77 -11.48
CA GLN A 448 -0.42 -6.65 -12.76
C GLN A 448 0.54 -6.75 -13.96
N ALA A 449 1.76 -6.21 -13.83
CA ALA A 449 2.82 -6.40 -14.83
C ALA A 449 3.24 -7.88 -14.97
N ARG A 450 3.39 -8.61 -13.85
CA ARG A 450 3.69 -10.05 -13.86
C ARG A 450 2.58 -10.90 -14.43
N LEU A 451 1.32 -10.46 -14.28
CA LEU A 451 0.17 -11.18 -14.82
C LEU A 451 0.08 -11.03 -16.35
N GLU A 452 0.40 -9.86 -16.89
CA GLU A 452 0.48 -9.61 -18.34
C GLU A 452 1.68 -10.31 -18.99
N GLU A 453 2.84 -10.38 -18.32
CA GLU A 453 3.96 -11.22 -18.77
C GLU A 453 3.58 -12.71 -18.85
N SER A 454 2.82 -13.22 -17.88
CA SER A 454 2.36 -14.60 -17.89
C SER A 454 1.25 -14.89 -18.91
N LYS A 455 0.51 -13.87 -19.38
CA LYS A 455 -0.45 -14.00 -20.49
C LYS A 455 0.25 -14.05 -21.85
N LEU A 456 1.31 -13.26 -22.03
CA LEU A 456 2.11 -13.25 -23.25
C LEU A 456 2.94 -14.52 -23.43
N ALA A 457 3.28 -15.22 -22.35
CA ALA A 457 3.96 -16.52 -22.41
C ALA A 457 3.03 -17.71 -22.72
N LEU A 458 1.71 -17.49 -22.78
CA LEU A 458 0.68 -18.52 -22.96
C LEU A 458 -0.06 -18.40 -24.31
N ILE A 459 0.29 -17.39 -25.12
CA ILE A 459 -0.05 -17.24 -26.54
C ILE A 459 1.21 -17.62 -27.32
#